data_AF-A0A7G5ZTV5-F1
#
_entry.id   AF-A0A7G5ZTV5-F1
#
_cell.length_a   1.000
_cell.length_b   1.000
_cell.length_c   1.000
_cell.angle_alpha   90.00
_cell.angle_beta   90.00
_cell.angle_gamma   90.00
#
_symmetry.space_group_name_H-M   'P 1'
#
loop_
_entity.id
_entity.type
_entity.pdbx_description
1 polymer ?
#
loop_
_entity_poly.entity_id
_entity_poly.type
_entity_poly.pdbx_seq_one_letter_code
_entity_poly.pdbx_strand_id
1 'polypeptide(L)'
;MASPQSIRASRDGLVHEATVAWRLTDDHRWAVTISGRAFGTAEAVADDAFEALCIVREQLEPYGWRIGVAGAQVDVWPSGMARDQGGGLKVYRITAEHVEDLVDTFEPVDPSTATTVALQRAETDRMLDEIRRRLSARADAHPLSSD
;
A
#
# COMPACT_ATOMS: atom_id res chain seq x y z
N MET A 1 15.26 0.97 1.02
CA MET A 1 15.20 2.04 -0.01
C MET A 1 15.59 3.39 0.58
N ALA A 2 16.02 4.36 -0.24
CA ALA A 2 16.42 5.69 0.21
C ALA A 2 15.29 6.71 0.02
N SER A 3 15.18 7.64 0.97
CA SER A 3 14.25 8.78 0.95
C SER A 3 15.07 10.08 0.87
N PRO A 4 14.67 11.08 0.04
CA PRO A 4 13.59 11.04 -0.94
C PRO A 4 13.96 10.23 -2.20
N GLN A 5 12.97 9.85 -3.01
CA GLN A 5 13.21 9.21 -4.30
C GLN A 5 12.21 9.66 -5.38
N SER A 6 12.61 9.52 -6.64
CA SER A 6 11.77 9.78 -7.80
C SER A 6 10.78 8.66 -8.06
N ILE A 7 9.56 9.03 -8.41
CA ILE A 7 8.47 8.13 -8.80
C ILE A 7 7.71 8.74 -9.97
N ARG A 8 6.82 7.96 -10.57
CA ARG A 8 5.91 8.43 -11.62
C ARG A 8 4.50 8.53 -11.05
N ALA A 9 3.76 9.56 -11.44
CA ALA A 9 2.34 9.70 -11.17
C ALA A 9 1.59 9.81 -12.50
N SER A 10 0.34 9.34 -12.56
CA SER A 10 -0.49 9.48 -13.75
C SER A 10 -1.78 10.23 -13.46
N ARG A 11 -2.28 10.94 -14.47
CA ARG A 11 -3.62 11.54 -14.51
C ARG A 11 -4.11 11.48 -15.95
N ASP A 12 -5.30 10.92 -16.17
CA ASP A 12 -5.91 10.77 -17.50
C ASP A 12 -4.99 10.10 -18.54
N GLY A 13 -4.18 9.14 -18.10
CA GLY A 13 -3.20 8.44 -18.95
C GLY A 13 -1.90 9.20 -19.22
N LEU A 14 -1.79 10.47 -18.82
CA LEU A 14 -0.55 11.24 -18.88
C LEU A 14 0.32 10.94 -17.67
N VAL A 15 1.61 10.66 -17.92
CA VAL A 15 2.59 10.35 -16.88
C VAL A 15 3.42 11.59 -16.56
N HIS A 16 3.60 11.85 -15.27
CA HIS A 16 4.34 12.97 -14.72
C HIS A 16 5.39 12.47 -13.73
N GLU A 17 6.55 13.12 -13.74
CA GLU A 17 7.57 12.92 -12.70
C GLU A 17 7.11 13.53 -11.38
N ALA A 18 7.37 12.81 -10.29
CA ALA A 18 7.10 13.22 -8.93
C ALA A 18 8.21 12.69 -7.99
N THR A 19 8.24 13.23 -6.78
CA THR A 19 9.14 12.80 -5.72
C THR A 19 8.32 12.38 -4.52
N VAL A 20 8.64 11.22 -3.96
CA VAL A 20 8.12 10.78 -2.66
C VAL A 20 9.24 10.83 -1.62
N ALA A 21 8.91 11.38 -0.46
CA ALA A 21 9.77 11.44 0.71
C ALA A 21 9.01 10.87 1.90
N TRP A 22 9.72 10.14 2.75
CA TRP A 22 9.21 9.70 4.04
C TRP A 22 10.28 9.83 5.11
N ARG A 23 9.85 10.08 6.34
CA ARG A 23 10.72 10.18 7.52
C ARG A 23 9.96 9.81 8.80
N LEU A 24 10.68 9.28 9.78
CA LEU A 24 10.20 9.17 11.14
C LEU A 24 10.30 10.54 11.82
N THR A 25 9.26 10.95 12.52
CA THR A 25 9.18 12.21 13.29
C THR A 25 9.62 11.98 14.74
N ASP A 26 9.87 13.08 15.47
CA ASP A 26 10.33 13.02 16.87
C ASP A 26 9.29 12.39 17.81
N ASP A 27 8.00 12.45 17.46
CA ASP A 27 6.88 11.81 18.16
C ASP A 27 6.63 10.36 17.69
N HIS A 28 7.61 9.73 17.05
CA HIS A 28 7.58 8.34 16.57
C HIS A 28 6.47 8.03 15.55
N ARG A 29 6.01 9.06 14.83
CA ARG A 29 5.08 8.92 13.70
C ARG A 29 5.83 8.98 12.37
N TRP A 30 5.14 8.67 11.28
CA TRP A 30 5.68 8.71 9.94
C TRP A 30 5.08 9.88 9.16
N ALA A 31 5.95 10.75 8.67
CA ALA A 31 5.58 11.79 7.72
C ALA A 31 5.87 11.32 6.29
N VAL A 32 4.90 11.44 5.39
CA VAL A 32 5.03 11.15 3.96
C VAL A 32 4.68 12.40 3.18
N THR A 33 5.52 12.75 2.22
CA THR A 33 5.34 13.89 1.32
C THR A 33 5.46 13.41 -0.13
N ILE A 34 4.50 13.78 -0.97
CA ILE A 34 4.57 13.59 -2.41
C ILE A 34 4.51 14.96 -3.08
N SER A 35 5.50 15.26 -3.90
CA SER A 35 5.55 16.51 -4.67
C SER A 35 5.71 16.24 -6.15
N GLY A 36 5.03 17.03 -6.97
CA GLY A 36 5.09 16.95 -8.42
C GLY A 36 4.76 18.30 -9.04
N ARG A 37 5.42 18.65 -10.14
CA ARG A 37 5.19 19.94 -10.82
C ARG A 37 3.74 20.14 -11.24
N ALA A 38 3.01 19.06 -11.51
CA ALA A 38 1.64 19.09 -12.02
C ALA A 38 0.56 19.20 -10.93
N PHE A 39 0.88 18.95 -9.65
CA PHE A 39 -0.09 18.93 -8.55
C PHE A 39 0.40 19.56 -7.25
N GLY A 40 1.61 20.13 -7.23
CA GLY A 40 2.17 20.74 -6.02
C GLY A 40 2.66 19.68 -5.04
N THR A 41 2.43 19.91 -3.75
CA THR A 41 2.89 19.05 -2.67
C THR A 41 1.71 18.63 -1.80
N ALA A 42 1.62 17.34 -1.50
CA ALA A 42 0.71 16.78 -0.51
C ALA A 42 1.52 16.08 0.59
N GLU A 43 1.09 16.23 1.84
CA GLU A 43 1.79 15.69 3.01
C GLU A 43 0.77 15.15 4.02
N ALA A 44 1.15 14.09 4.73
CA ALA A 44 0.42 13.58 5.88
C ALA A 44 1.36 12.95 6.91
N VAL A 45 0.88 12.89 8.15
CA VAL A 45 1.56 12.21 9.26
C VAL A 45 0.62 11.17 9.86
N ALA A 46 1.10 9.96 10.09
CA ALA A 46 0.34 8.86 10.68
C ALA A 46 1.22 7.94 11.53
N ASP A 47 0.63 6.93 12.16
CA ASP A 47 1.36 6.01 13.05
C ASP A 47 2.29 5.07 12.26
N ASP A 48 1.99 4.82 10.98
CA ASP A 48 2.85 4.08 10.08
C ASP A 48 2.94 4.73 8.67
N ALA A 49 4.02 4.42 7.95
CA ALA A 49 4.31 5.05 6.66
C ALA A 49 3.30 4.68 5.56
N PHE A 50 2.67 3.51 5.64
CA PHE A 50 1.64 3.10 4.68
C PHE A 50 0.33 3.87 4.92
N GLU A 51 -0.04 4.09 6.18
CA GLU A 51 -1.17 4.94 6.53
C GLU A 51 -0.96 6.38 6.06
N ALA A 52 0.22 6.96 6.34
CA ALA A 52 0.57 8.30 5.87
C ALA A 52 0.50 8.37 4.34
N LEU A 53 0.97 7.33 3.63
CA LEU A 53 0.83 7.23 2.17
C LEU A 53 -0.64 7.20 1.73
N CYS A 54 -1.51 6.45 2.42
CA CYS A 54 -2.94 6.40 2.11
C CYS A 54 -3.57 7.79 2.25
N ILE A 55 -3.30 8.51 3.34
CA ILE A 55 -3.84 9.86 3.56
C ILE A 55 -3.35 10.83 2.48
N VAL A 56 -2.07 10.78 2.09
CA VAL A 56 -1.55 11.60 0.98
C VAL A 56 -2.26 11.26 -0.34
N ARG A 57 -2.48 9.98 -0.63
CA ARG A 57 -3.20 9.55 -1.84
C ARG A 57 -4.65 10.01 -1.84
N GLU A 58 -5.36 9.92 -0.72
CA GLU A 58 -6.73 10.41 -0.59
C GLU A 58 -6.87 11.92 -0.84
N GLN A 59 -5.81 12.71 -0.59
CA GLN A 59 -5.77 14.12 -0.98
C GLN A 59 -5.64 14.33 -2.50
N LEU A 60 -4.96 13.42 -3.20
CA LEU A 60 -4.62 13.55 -4.62
C LEU A 60 -5.62 12.86 -5.57
N GLU A 61 -6.21 11.75 -5.11
CA GLU A 61 -7.15 10.91 -5.87
C GLU A 61 -8.40 11.66 -6.37
N PRO A 62 -9.03 12.60 -5.63
CA PRO A 62 -10.16 13.39 -6.11
C PRO A 62 -9.85 14.24 -7.34
N TYR A 63 -8.57 14.53 -7.58
CA TYR A 63 -8.09 15.27 -8.75
C TYR A 63 -7.62 14.34 -9.88
N GLY A 64 -7.89 13.04 -9.79
CA GLY A 64 -7.60 12.05 -10.82
C GLY A 64 -6.18 11.46 -10.78
N TRP A 65 -5.38 11.78 -9.75
CA TRP A 65 -4.01 11.29 -9.67
C TRP A 65 -3.91 9.83 -9.20
N ARG A 66 -2.96 9.10 -9.79
CA ARG A 66 -2.51 7.78 -9.35
C ARG A 66 -1.00 7.82 -9.13
N ILE A 67 -0.56 7.35 -7.98
CA ILE A 67 0.83 7.42 -7.54
C ILE A 67 1.49 6.07 -7.79
N GLY A 68 2.56 6.04 -8.60
CA GLY A 68 3.29 4.83 -8.97
C GLY A 68 4.25 4.37 -7.89
N VAL A 69 3.71 3.92 -6.77
CA VAL A 69 4.43 3.19 -5.72
C VAL A 69 3.77 1.83 -5.45
N ALA A 70 4.54 0.81 -5.06
CA ALA A 70 4.00 -0.53 -4.83
C ALA A 70 2.87 -0.54 -3.78
N GLY A 71 2.97 0.29 -2.73
CA GLY A 71 1.91 0.47 -1.74
C GLY A 71 0.59 1.04 -2.28
N ALA A 72 0.53 1.42 -3.56
CA ALA A 72 -0.69 1.85 -4.24
C ALA A 72 -1.30 0.80 -5.19
N GLN A 73 -0.68 -0.37 -5.33
CA GLN A 73 -1.20 -1.47 -6.15
C GLN A 73 -2.35 -2.19 -5.44
N VAL A 74 -3.30 -2.71 -6.22
CA VAL A 74 -4.55 -3.29 -5.71
C VAL A 74 -4.32 -4.53 -4.85
N ASP A 75 -3.28 -5.28 -5.15
CA ASP A 75 -2.89 -6.55 -4.54
C ASP A 75 -1.83 -6.36 -3.45
N VAL A 76 -1.61 -5.14 -2.97
CA VAL A 76 -0.60 -4.84 -1.96
C VAL A 76 -1.26 -4.27 -0.71
N TRP A 77 -1.03 -4.88 0.45
CA TRP A 77 -1.55 -4.39 1.72
C TRP A 77 -0.70 -4.83 2.92
N PRO A 78 -0.56 -4.00 3.97
CA PRO A 78 0.12 -4.43 5.18
C PRO A 78 -0.73 -5.41 6.00
N SER A 79 -0.09 -6.42 6.62
CA SER A 79 -0.73 -7.16 7.70
C SER A 79 -0.71 -6.33 8.99
N GLY A 80 -1.70 -6.49 9.89
CA GLY A 80 -1.74 -5.75 11.16
C GLY A 80 -0.44 -5.88 11.97
N MET A 81 0.10 -7.10 12.08
CA MET A 81 1.38 -7.36 12.76
C MET A 81 2.60 -6.73 12.09
N ALA A 82 2.58 -6.53 10.77
CA ALA A 82 3.67 -5.89 10.05
C ALA A 82 3.64 -4.36 10.15
N ARG A 83 2.45 -3.76 10.36
CA ARG A 83 2.33 -2.33 10.68
C ARG A 83 3.00 -2.05 12.02
N ASP A 84 2.69 -2.85 13.03
CA ASP A 84 3.17 -2.68 14.41
C ASP A 84 4.70 -2.84 14.54
N GLN A 85 5.32 -3.71 13.75
CA GLN A 85 6.76 -4.02 13.85
C GLN A 85 7.64 -3.33 12.80
N GLY A 86 7.08 -3.00 11.63
CA GLY A 86 7.83 -2.52 10.46
C GLY A 86 7.63 -1.03 10.13
N GLY A 87 6.79 -0.32 10.89
CA GLY A 87 6.49 1.09 10.65
C GLY A 87 5.85 1.38 9.28
N GLY A 88 5.23 0.37 8.65
CA GLY A 88 4.56 0.50 7.36
C GLY A 88 5.49 0.67 6.14
N LEU A 89 6.81 0.46 6.29
CA LEU A 89 7.76 0.53 5.16
C LEU A 89 7.77 -0.72 4.27
N LYS A 90 7.28 -1.83 4.80
CA LYS A 90 7.14 -3.10 4.09
C LYS A 90 5.67 -3.53 4.12
N VAL A 91 5.20 -4.03 2.99
CA VAL A 91 3.83 -4.47 2.77
C VAL A 91 3.83 -5.81 2.05
N TYR A 92 2.77 -6.58 2.21
CA TYR A 92 2.67 -7.87 1.52
C TYR A 92 1.98 -7.70 0.18
N ARG A 93 2.44 -8.44 -0.81
CA ARG A 93 1.61 -8.76 -1.97
C ARG A 93 0.63 -9.88 -1.59
N ILE A 94 -0.63 -9.74 -1.96
CA ILE A 94 -1.70 -10.69 -1.66
C ILE A 94 -2.18 -11.25 -2.99
N THR A 95 -2.09 -12.57 -3.15
CA THR A 95 -2.68 -13.26 -4.30
C THR A 95 -3.95 -13.98 -3.88
N ALA A 96 -4.71 -14.47 -4.86
CA ALA A 96 -5.90 -15.27 -4.60
C ALA A 96 -5.61 -16.55 -3.79
N GLU A 97 -4.36 -17.02 -3.80
CA GLU A 97 -3.97 -18.31 -3.23
C GLU A 97 -3.26 -18.16 -1.89
N HIS A 98 -2.45 -17.12 -1.71
CA HIS A 98 -1.68 -16.90 -0.48
C HIS A 98 -1.19 -15.44 -0.34
N VAL A 99 -0.72 -15.11 0.86
CA VAL A 99 0.03 -13.87 1.11
C VAL A 99 1.47 -14.12 0.66
N GLU A 100 1.92 -13.38 -0.34
CA GLU A 100 3.23 -13.44 -0.99
C GLU A 100 4.28 -12.57 -0.30
N ASP A 101 5.41 -12.36 -0.98
CA ASP A 101 6.60 -11.65 -0.52
C ASP A 101 6.33 -10.21 -0.03
N LEU A 102 7.19 -9.78 0.90
CA LEU A 102 7.27 -8.41 1.39
C LEU A 102 7.91 -7.51 0.32
N VAL A 103 7.15 -6.53 -0.15
CA VAL A 103 7.64 -5.47 -1.04
C VAL A 103 7.83 -4.16 -0.27
N ASP A 104 8.69 -3.28 -0.77
CA ASP A 104 8.85 -1.95 -0.19
C ASP A 104 7.65 -1.06 -0.53
N THR A 105 7.03 -0.43 0.47
CA THR A 105 5.83 0.42 0.29
C THR A 105 6.03 1.51 -0.76
N PHE A 106 7.23 2.08 -0.83
CA PHE A 106 7.58 3.17 -1.73
C PHE A 106 8.34 2.72 -2.98
N GLU A 107 8.42 1.42 -3.27
CA GLU A 107 9.06 0.92 -4.50
C GLU A 107 8.40 1.55 -5.74
N PRO A 108 9.15 2.23 -6.63
CA PRO A 108 8.57 2.83 -7.82
C PRO A 108 8.01 1.76 -8.74
N VAL A 109 6.75 1.93 -9.14
CA VAL A 109 6.07 1.05 -10.10
C VAL A 109 5.46 1.88 -11.23
N ASP A 110 4.87 1.20 -12.21
CA ASP A 110 4.08 1.90 -13.21
C ASP A 110 2.79 2.47 -12.58
N PRO A 111 2.51 3.78 -12.68
CA PRO A 111 1.33 4.39 -12.08
C PRO A 111 0.01 3.87 -12.69
N SER A 112 0.02 3.23 -13.85
CA SER A 112 -1.15 2.52 -14.39
C SER A 112 -1.55 1.28 -13.58
N THR A 113 -0.64 0.73 -12.77
CA THR A 113 -0.93 -0.40 -11.87
C THR A 113 -1.47 0.06 -10.51
N ALA A 114 -1.41 1.37 -10.22
CA ALA A 114 -1.90 1.93 -8.99
C ALA A 114 -3.43 2.12 -9.03
N THR A 115 -4.08 1.90 -7.90
CA THR A 115 -5.53 2.07 -7.73
C THR A 115 -5.83 3.14 -6.68
N THR A 116 -7.12 3.42 -6.44
CA THR A 116 -7.55 4.28 -5.33
C THR A 116 -7.42 3.56 -3.99
N VAL A 117 -7.17 4.29 -2.90
CA VAL A 117 -7.18 3.71 -1.54
C VAL A 117 -8.48 2.96 -1.24
N ALA A 118 -9.63 3.53 -1.62
CA ALA A 118 -10.94 2.92 -1.40
C ALA A 118 -11.07 1.55 -2.08
N LEU A 119 -10.71 1.45 -3.37
CA LEU A 119 -10.72 0.18 -4.10
C LEU A 119 -9.68 -0.81 -3.58
N GLN A 120 -8.47 -0.35 -3.25
CA GLN A 120 -7.42 -1.19 -2.68
C GLN A 120 -7.88 -1.87 -1.38
N ARG A 121 -8.51 -1.09 -0.49
CA ARG A 121 -9.06 -1.59 0.77
C ARG A 121 -10.17 -2.61 0.53
N ALA A 122 -11.15 -2.26 -0.30
CA ALA A 122 -12.28 -3.14 -0.59
C ALA A 122 -11.83 -4.48 -1.21
N GLU A 123 -10.85 -4.45 -2.10
CA GLU A 123 -10.32 -5.65 -2.74
C GLU A 123 -9.48 -6.49 -1.77
N THR A 124 -8.68 -5.85 -0.92
CA THR A 124 -7.95 -6.54 0.15
C THR A 124 -8.90 -7.28 1.08
N ASP A 125 -9.96 -6.60 1.55
CA ASP A 125 -10.96 -7.20 2.45
C ASP A 125 -11.60 -8.43 1.79
N ARG A 126 -11.95 -8.33 0.50
CA ARG A 126 -12.48 -9.45 -0.30
C ARG A 126 -11.50 -10.62 -0.36
N MET A 127 -10.23 -10.36 -0.67
CA MET A 127 -9.19 -11.40 -0.80
C MET A 127 -8.93 -12.11 0.53
N LEU A 128 -8.81 -11.36 1.63
CA LEU A 128 -8.56 -11.93 2.96
C LEU A 128 -9.74 -12.80 3.43
N ASP A 129 -10.97 -12.37 3.16
CA ASP A 129 -12.16 -13.17 3.45
C ASP A 129 -12.19 -14.48 2.65
N GLU A 130 -11.77 -14.46 1.39
CA GLU A 130 -11.64 -15.68 0.58
C GLU A 130 -10.58 -16.63 1.10
N ILE A 131 -9.40 -16.10 1.44
CA ILE A 131 -8.31 -16.89 2.04
C ILE A 131 -8.80 -17.54 3.34
N ARG A 132 -9.44 -16.77 4.23
CA ARG A 132 -10.00 -17.30 5.48
C ARG A 132 -11.02 -18.41 5.23
N ARG A 133 -11.97 -18.21 4.31
CA ARG A 133 -12.97 -19.24 3.95
C ARG A 133 -12.31 -20.53 3.45
N ARG A 134 -11.29 -20.43 2.59
CA ARG A 134 -10.57 -21.60 2.06
C ARG A 134 -9.81 -22.34 3.16
N LEU A 135 -9.15 -21.63 4.08
CA LEU A 135 -8.43 -22.23 5.20
C LEU A 135 -9.38 -22.99 6.15
N SER A 136 -10.54 -22.41 6.46
CA SER A 136 -11.58 -23.10 7.25
C SER A 136 -12.09 -24.36 6.57
N ALA A 137 -12.45 -24.30 5.29
CA ALA A 137 -12.94 -25.47 4.55
C ALA A 137 -11.90 -26.61 4.46
N ARG A 138 -10.61 -26.26 4.36
CA ARG A 138 -9.52 -27.25 4.35
C ARG A 138 -9.31 -27.90 5.71
N ALA A 139 -9.47 -27.16 6.82
CA ALA A 139 -9.40 -27.71 8.17
C ALA A 139 -10.54 -28.70 8.43
N ASP A 140 -11.75 -28.38 7.95
CA ASP A 140 -12.93 -29.25 8.09
C ASP A 140 -12.82 -30.52 7.23
N ALA A 141 -12.15 -30.45 6.08
CA ALA A 141 -11.94 -31.59 5.17
C ALA A 141 -10.81 -32.54 5.61
N HIS A 142 -9.97 -32.14 6.58
CA HIS A 142 -8.90 -32.97 7.12
C HIS A 142 -8.95 -32.97 8.66
N PRO A 143 -10.02 -33.50 9.29
CA PRO A 143 -10.07 -33.63 10.73
C PRO A 143 -8.90 -34.51 11.17
N LEU A 144 -8.08 -34.00 12.09
CA LEU A 144 -6.97 -34.74 12.69
C LEU A 144 -7.50 -36.08 13.20
N SER A 145 -7.16 -37.16 12.49
CA SER A 145 -7.31 -38.52 13.00
C SER A 145 -6.40 -38.62 14.21
N SER A 146 -6.99 -38.53 15.39
CA SER A 146 -6.31 -38.82 16.64
C SER A 146 -6.33 -40.35 16.80
N ASP A 147 -5.19 -40.98 16.55
CA ASP A 147 -4.87 -42.34 17.02
C ASP A 147 -4.20 -42.26 18.40
#